data_AF-A0A7T8QUD5-F1
#
_entry.id   AF-A0A7T8QUD5-F1
#
_cell.length_a   1.000
_cell.length_b   1.000
_cell.length_c   1.000
_cell.angle_alpha   90.00
_cell.angle_beta   90.00
_cell.angle_gamma   90.00
#
_symmetry.space_group_name_H-M   'P 1'
#
loop_
_entity.id
_entity.type
_entity.pdbx_description
1 polymer ?
#
loop_
_entity_poly.entity_id
_entity_poly.type
_entity_poly.pdbx_seq_one_letter_code
_entity_poly.pdbx_strand_id
1 'polypeptide(L)'
;MKQFTRALDKDGRCFNYLCRAFPRLTSDKVKAGIFDGPQIRKLIKDTEFQNSMNTLECAAWKSFVQVVNYFLGNTKAANHARLISTMIEAFQKLGC
;
A
#
# COMPACT_ATOMS: atom_id res chain seq x y z
N MET A 1 -1.64 4.30 -1.65
CA MET A 1 -2.31 4.02 -0.36
C MET A 1 -3.83 3.93 -0.48
N LYS A 2 -4.54 5.01 -0.82
CA LYS A 2 -6.02 5.01 -0.87
C LYS A 2 -6.64 3.87 -1.68
N GLN A 3 -6.22 3.69 -2.94
CA GLN A 3 -6.76 2.62 -3.78
C GLN A 3 -6.38 1.23 -3.26
N PHE A 4 -5.12 1.05 -2.86
CA PHE A 4 -4.64 -0.19 -2.24
C PHE A 4 -5.54 -0.63 -1.08
N THR A 5 -5.79 0.26 -0.11
CA THR A 5 -6.60 -0.09 1.07
C THR A 5 -8.06 -0.35 0.73
N ARG A 6 -8.60 0.31 -0.29
CA ARG A 6 -9.97 0.07 -0.77
C ARG A 6 -10.14 -1.32 -1.37
N ALA A 7 -9.15 -1.81 -2.10
CA ALA A 7 -9.20 -3.14 -2.72
C ALA A 7 -8.84 -4.31 -1.78
N LEU A 8 -8.28 -4.04 -0.59
CA LEU A 8 -8.03 -5.10 0.40
C LEU A 8 -9.34 -5.80 0.82
N ASP A 9 -9.27 -7.09 1.06
CA ASP A 9 -10.31 -7.82 1.77
C ASP A 9 -10.47 -7.24 3.19
N LYS A 10 -11.69 -6.80 3.53
CA LYS A 10 -11.99 -6.13 4.80
C LYS A 10 -11.99 -7.09 6.00
N ASP A 11 -12.15 -8.38 5.73
CA ASP A 11 -12.01 -9.44 6.73
C ASP A 11 -10.62 -10.12 6.64
N GLY A 12 -9.81 -9.72 5.66
CA GLY A 12 -8.48 -10.23 5.40
C GLY A 12 -7.43 -9.83 6.45
N ARG A 13 -6.33 -10.60 6.48
CA ARG A 13 -5.23 -10.40 7.44
C ARG A 13 -4.57 -9.03 7.29
N CYS A 14 -4.35 -8.57 6.05
CA CYS A 14 -3.72 -7.29 5.76
C CYS A 14 -4.56 -6.09 6.26
N PHE A 15 -5.87 -6.11 6.00
CA PHE A 15 -6.75 -5.05 6.48
C PHE A 15 -6.86 -5.02 8.00
N ASN A 16 -7.01 -6.20 8.62
CA ASN A 16 -7.01 -6.34 10.07
C ASN A 16 -5.70 -5.85 10.71
N TYR A 17 -4.55 -6.08 10.06
CA TYR A 17 -3.27 -5.54 10.50
C TYR A 17 -3.28 -4.00 10.50
N LEU A 18 -3.78 -3.37 9.43
CA LEU A 18 -3.87 -1.90 9.36
C LEU A 18 -4.69 -1.30 10.50
N CYS A 19 -5.84 -1.91 10.84
CA CYS A 19 -6.66 -1.48 11.97
C CYS A 19 -5.90 -1.57 13.30
N ARG A 20 -5.13 -2.64 13.51
CA ARG A 20 -4.32 -2.85 14.73
C ARG A 20 -3.08 -1.96 14.79
N ALA A 21 -2.44 -1.70 13.66
CA ALA A 21 -1.23 -0.88 13.56
C ALA A 21 -1.51 0.61 13.83
N PHE A 22 -2.77 1.04 13.62
CA PHE A 22 -3.22 2.42 13.81
C PHE A 22 -4.51 2.48 14.64
N PRO A 23 -4.48 2.13 15.94
CA PRO A 23 -5.68 2.11 16.78
C PRO A 23 -6.29 3.50 17.00
N ARG A 24 -5.55 4.57 16.69
CA ARG A 24 -6.03 5.96 16.73
C ARG A 24 -6.80 6.38 15.47
N LEU A 25 -6.73 5.60 14.39
CA LEU A 25 -7.57 5.81 13.21
C LEU A 25 -8.87 5.05 13.39
N THR A 26 -9.98 5.68 13.02
CA THR A 26 -11.27 4.98 12.96
C THR A 26 -11.24 3.94 11.83
N SER A 27 -12.01 2.87 11.97
CA SER A 27 -12.15 1.85 10.93
C SER A 27 -12.52 2.49 9.58
N ASP A 28 -13.39 3.51 9.57
CA ASP A 28 -13.78 4.21 8.35
C ASP A 28 -12.64 4.98 7.68
N LYS A 29 -11.74 5.59 8.45
CA LYS A 29 -10.54 6.23 7.90
C LYS A 29 -9.61 5.20 7.27
N VAL A 30 -9.43 4.05 7.92
CA VAL A 30 -8.66 2.93 7.38
C VAL A 30 -9.32 2.40 6.10
N LYS A 31 -10.63 2.12 6.10
CA LYS A 31 -11.40 1.69 4.91
C LYS A 31 -11.30 2.67 3.75
N ALA A 32 -11.39 3.97 4.05
CA ALA A 32 -11.25 5.03 3.06
C ALA A 32 -9.81 5.23 2.57
N GLY A 33 -8.83 4.55 3.18
CA GLY A 33 -7.43 4.63 2.85
C GLY A 33 -6.82 6.00 3.16
N ILE A 34 -7.31 6.66 4.21
CA ILE A 34 -6.86 7.98 4.66
C ILE A 34 -5.70 7.79 5.63
N PHE A 35 -4.49 8.02 5.13
CA PHE A 35 -3.25 7.96 5.89
C PHE A 35 -2.41 9.20 5.61
N ASP A 36 -1.68 9.67 6.61
CA ASP A 36 -0.69 10.73 6.42
C ASP A 36 0.67 10.17 5.94
N GLY A 37 1.56 11.07 5.52
CA GLY A 37 2.89 10.69 5.04
C GLY A 37 3.71 9.88 6.06
N PRO A 38 3.79 10.28 7.35
CA PRO A 38 4.42 9.49 8.40
C PRO A 38 3.87 8.07 8.57
N GLN A 39 2.54 7.90 8.56
CA GLN A 39 1.88 6.60 8.67
C GLN A 39 2.23 5.69 7.49
N ILE A 40 2.22 6.23 6.26
CA ILE A 40 2.63 5.47 5.07
C ILE A 40 4.10 5.07 5.18
N ARG A 41 5.00 5.98 5.57
CA ARG A 41 6.42 5.67 5.77
C ARG A 41 6.65 4.62 6.84
N LYS A 42 5.84 4.59 7.90
CA LYS A 42 5.87 3.53 8.92
C LYS A 42 5.56 2.17 8.29
N LEU A 43 4.48 2.07 7.52
CA LEU A 43 4.10 0.83 6.84
C LEU A 43 5.15 0.34 5.83
N ILE A 44 5.80 1.25 5.10
CA ILE A 44 6.85 0.89 4.14
C ILE A 44 8.04 0.19 4.83
N LYS A 45 8.33 0.55 6.09
CA LYS A 45 9.43 -0.04 6.87
C LYS A 45 9.01 -1.24 7.71
N ASP A 46 7.71 -1.54 7.76
CA ASP A 46 7.15 -2.58 8.62
C ASP A 46 7.12 -3.92 7.86
N THR A 47 8.04 -4.82 8.22
CA THR A 47 8.11 -6.16 7.63
C THR A 47 6.92 -7.02 8.02
N GLU A 48 6.37 -6.84 9.22
CA GLU A 48 5.21 -7.60 9.70
C GLU A 48 3.95 -7.21 8.94
N PHE A 49 3.83 -5.95 8.53
CA PHE A 49 2.77 -5.53 7.62
C PHE A 49 2.86 -6.29 6.29
N GLN A 50 4.04 -6.41 5.70
CA GLN A 50 4.21 -7.17 4.46
C GLN A 50 3.94 -8.67 4.66
N ASN A 51 4.30 -9.23 5.82
CA ASN A 51 4.02 -10.64 6.16
C ASN A 51 2.51 -10.92 6.35
N SER A 52 1.71 -9.89 6.64
CA SER A 52 0.25 -10.02 6.75
C SER A 52 -0.47 -10.17 5.41
N MET A 53 0.22 -9.91 4.30
CA MET A 53 -0.35 -9.85 2.95
C MET A 53 -0.41 -11.22 2.28
N ASN A 54 -1.46 -11.45 1.49
CA ASN A 54 -1.45 -12.53 0.51
C ASN A 54 -0.55 -12.19 -0.71
N THR A 55 -0.37 -13.13 -1.63
CA THR A 55 0.51 -12.96 -2.80
C THR A 55 0.13 -11.75 -3.66
N LEU A 56 -1.18 -11.52 -3.86
CA LEU A 56 -1.70 -10.45 -4.71
C LEU A 56 -1.53 -9.07 -4.06
N GLU A 57 -1.88 -8.96 -2.79
CA GLU A 57 -1.67 -7.77 -1.95
C GLU A 57 -0.18 -7.42 -1.87
N CYS A 58 0.68 -8.41 -1.65
CA CYS A 58 2.13 -8.22 -1.54
C CYS A 58 2.73 -7.72 -2.87
N ALA A 59 2.28 -8.25 -4.01
CA ALA A 59 2.71 -7.78 -5.32
C ALA A 59 2.32 -6.31 -5.53
N ALA A 60 1.06 -5.94 -5.29
CA ALA A 60 0.58 -4.57 -5.41
C ALA A 60 1.30 -3.62 -4.43
N TRP A 61 1.54 -4.06 -3.19
CA TRP A 61 2.27 -3.28 -2.19
C TRP A 61 3.71 -3.01 -2.63
N LYS A 62 4.44 -4.03 -3.10
CA LYS A 62 5.82 -3.87 -3.59
C LYS A 62 5.91 -2.88 -4.75
N SER A 63 4.99 -2.96 -5.72
CA SER A 63 4.93 -1.99 -6.81
C SER A 63 4.64 -0.57 -6.32
N PHE A 64 3.75 -0.42 -5.33
CA PHE A 64 3.50 0.87 -4.69
C PHE A 64 4.75 1.42 -3.98
N VAL A 65 5.46 0.60 -3.20
CA VAL A 65 6.70 0.99 -2.50
C VAL A 65 7.77 1.45 -3.49
N GLN A 66 7.92 0.77 -4.64
CA GLN A 66 8.85 1.19 -5.69
C GLN A 66 8.50 2.58 -6.24
N VAL A 67 7.23 2.85 -6.53
CA VAL A 67 6.79 4.18 -6.99
C VAL A 67 7.06 5.24 -5.91
N VAL A 68 6.80 4.95 -4.64
CA VAL A 68 7.09 5.89 -3.55
C VAL A 68 8.59 6.21 -3.48
N ASN A 69 9.46 5.22 -3.59
CA ASN A 69 10.91 5.41 -3.43
C ASN A 69 11.58 6.07 -4.65
N TYR A 70 11.14 5.73 -5.86
CA TYR A 70 11.85 6.08 -7.11
C TYR A 70 11.13 7.11 -7.99
N PHE A 71 9.89 7.48 -7.65
CA PHE A 71 9.15 8.53 -8.36
C PHE A 71 8.78 9.69 -7.43
N LEU A 72 8.26 9.40 -6.24
CA LEU A 72 7.85 10.42 -5.27
C LEU A 72 8.93 10.78 -4.25
N GLY A 73 10.02 10.00 -4.20
CA GLY A 73 11.16 10.24 -3.33
C GLY A 73 12.13 11.27 -3.92
N ASN A 74 13.24 11.50 -3.21
CA ASN A 74 14.29 12.45 -3.63
C ASN A 74 15.07 12.00 -4.87
N THR A 75 14.84 10.78 -5.35
CA THR A 75 15.51 10.21 -6.52
C THR A 75 14.46 9.93 -7.58
N LYS A 76 14.52 10.63 -8.73
CA LYS A 76 13.62 10.37 -9.85
C LYS A 76 14.29 9.41 -10.83
N ALA A 77 13.85 8.17 -10.85
CA ALA A 77 14.40 7.19 -11.77
C ALA A 77 14.00 7.50 -13.23
N ALA A 78 14.92 7.29 -14.17
CA ALA A 78 14.68 7.54 -15.59
C ALA A 78 13.51 6.68 -16.13
N ASN A 79 13.27 5.51 -15.53
CA ASN A 79 12.22 4.55 -15.91
C ASN A 79 10.89 4.72 -15.15
N HIS A 80 10.58 5.91 -14.63
CA HIS A 80 9.35 6.19 -13.88
C HIS A 80 8.05 5.74 -14.58
N ALA A 81 7.95 5.89 -15.90
CA ALA A 81 6.78 5.45 -16.67
C ALA A 81 6.52 3.94 -16.51
N ARG A 82 7.59 3.12 -16.53
CA ARG A 82 7.49 1.67 -16.35
C ARG A 82 7.02 1.32 -14.94
N LEU A 83 7.55 1.99 -13.91
CA LEU A 83 7.16 1.77 -12.52
C LEU A 83 5.67 2.06 -12.30
N ILE A 84 5.16 3.13 -12.91
CA ILE A 84 3.74 3.50 -12.85
C ILE A 84 2.88 2.44 -13.55
N SER A 85 3.26 2.00 -14.76
CA SER A 85 2.53 0.94 -15.50
C SER A 85 2.43 -0.35 -14.67
N THR A 86 3.56 -0.82 -14.13
CA THR A 86 3.59 -2.02 -13.29
C THR A 86 2.72 -1.90 -12.05
N MET A 87 2.70 -0.71 -11.41
CA MET A 87 1.81 -0.47 -10.28
C MET A 87 0.33 -0.51 -10.68
N ILE A 88 -0.03 0.12 -11.81
CA ILE A 88 -1.42 0.11 -12.31
C ILE A 88 -1.88 -1.33 -12.58
N GLU A 89 -1.08 -2.12 -13.28
CA GLU A 89 -1.39 -3.53 -13.57
C GLU A 89 -1.55 -4.37 -12.29
N ALA A 90 -0.69 -4.16 -11.29
CA ALA A 90 -0.80 -4.87 -10.02
C ALA A 90 -2.06 -4.48 -9.24
N PHE A 91 -2.45 -3.20 -9.30
CA PHE A 91 -3.67 -2.70 -8.65
C PHE A 91 -4.94 -3.19 -9.36
N GLN A 92 -4.94 -3.24 -10.69
CA GLN A 92 -6.04 -3.84 -11.46
C GLN A 92 -6.26 -5.31 -11.09
N LYS A 93 -5.17 -6.09 -10.97
CA LYS A 93 -5.24 -7.49 -10.52
C LYS A 93 -5.78 -7.61 -9.09
N LEU A 94 -5.48 -6.65 -8.22
CA LEU A 94 -6.00 -6.57 -6.86
C LEU A 94 -7.50 -6.20 -6.81
N GLY A 95 -8.08 -5.70 -7.91
CA GLY A 95 -9.48 -5.27 -8.00
C GLY A 95 -9.70 -3.77 -7.76
N CYS A 96 -8.68 -2.93 -7.99
CA CYS A 96 -8.80 -1.47 -8.04
C CYS A 96 -9.29 -0.95 -9.40
#